data_AF-A0A7C3LPT5-F1
#
_entry.id   AF-A0A7C3LPT5-F1
#
_cell.length_a   1.000
_cell.length_b   1.000
_cell.length_c   1.000
_cell.angle_alpha   90.00
_cell.angle_beta   90.00
_cell.angle_gamma   90.00
#
_symmetry.space_group_name_H-M   'P 1'
#
loop_
_entity.id
_entity.type
_entity.pdbx_description
1 polymer ?
#
loop_
_entity_poly.entity_id
_entity_poly.type
_entity_poly.pdbx_seq_one_letter_code
_entity_poly.pdbx_strand_id
1 'polypeptide(L)'
;RGEQEYALWTGLFAGALLLSKYTGILLPVSLGLYIILYRRSLFANRYLYLAVILCIAVFSPVIYWNYLHDFISFKFQIGHGVAQEKVFHPNEFFKFSGAQLLLFHPLYLLPLFYFIVRDREIFSRKKMFLLIPFLFTLGFFIYFAAFKKANAQWALPAYLSATILLAYYLAQRNAAKLIVAAGIMTALALLLIKTPAGDVIPAVKNFKSRAVKIDHFDKEIKSLHIDIDSYDYILIDDYHGTDVAYYFKKYDNVLVVTPERFSNFNIWRYEDLNISMASPLVSLPKLGKCLYAGISDLHLYELNQLFGKGKVLLFEKKMIGSREISFYLVEYHN
;
A
#
# COMPACT_ATOMS: atom_id res chain seq x y z
N ARG A 1 35.05 14.61 -10.53
CA ARG A 1 33.76 15.22 -10.94
C ARG A 1 32.53 14.39 -10.55
N GLY A 2 32.61 13.06 -10.42
CA GLY A 2 31.41 12.23 -10.13
C GLY A 2 30.91 12.17 -8.67
N GLU A 3 31.77 12.24 -7.65
CA GLU A 3 31.33 11.94 -6.27
C GLU A 3 30.28 12.93 -5.71
N GLN A 4 30.45 14.23 -5.99
CA GLN A 4 29.49 15.24 -5.58
C GLN A 4 28.15 15.05 -6.27
N GLU A 5 28.16 14.80 -7.57
CA GLU A 5 26.96 14.59 -8.37
C GLU A 5 26.21 13.33 -7.89
N TYR A 6 26.92 12.21 -7.67
CA TYR A 6 26.31 10.99 -7.13
C TYR A 6 25.75 11.18 -5.72
N ALA A 7 26.39 11.98 -4.88
CA ALA A 7 25.85 12.32 -3.56
C ALA A 7 24.56 13.13 -3.64
N LEU A 8 24.48 14.11 -4.54
CA LEU A 8 23.25 14.87 -4.78
C LEU A 8 22.12 13.96 -5.27
N TRP A 9 22.38 13.10 -6.26
CA TRP A 9 21.38 12.14 -6.72
C TRP A 9 20.97 11.15 -5.62
N THR A 10 21.92 10.65 -4.84
CA THR A 10 21.64 9.73 -3.73
C THR A 10 20.74 10.39 -2.68
N GLY A 11 21.06 11.62 -2.27
CA GLY A 11 20.25 12.36 -1.30
C GLY A 11 18.85 12.67 -1.82
N LEU A 12 18.74 13.16 -3.06
CA LEU A 12 17.46 13.46 -3.70
C LEU A 12 16.56 12.22 -3.79
N PHE A 13 17.08 11.11 -4.32
CA PHE A 13 16.29 9.89 -4.48
C PHE A 13 16.02 9.17 -3.16
N ALA A 14 16.92 9.24 -2.17
CA ALA A 14 16.63 8.73 -0.84
C ALA A 14 15.49 9.53 -0.17
N GLY A 15 15.50 10.86 -0.30
CA GLY A 15 14.41 11.70 0.19
C GLY A 15 13.09 11.41 -0.54
N ALA A 16 13.10 11.33 -1.87
CA ALA A 16 11.92 10.99 -2.67
C ALA A 16 11.39 9.58 -2.34
N LEU A 17 12.27 8.62 -2.07
CA LEU A 17 11.89 7.29 -1.60
C LEU A 17 11.12 7.38 -0.28
N LEU A 18 11.60 8.17 0.69
CA LEU A 18 10.92 8.37 1.98
C LEU A 18 9.59 9.11 1.85
N LEU A 19 9.50 10.08 0.93
CA LEU A 19 8.23 10.74 0.59
C LEU A 19 7.21 9.77 -0.01
N SER A 20 7.68 8.78 -0.78
CA SER A 20 6.81 7.79 -1.41
C SER A 20 6.25 6.77 -0.39
N LYS A 21 7.13 6.23 0.47
CA LYS A 21 6.79 5.23 1.49
C LYS A 21 7.80 5.25 2.62
N TYR A 22 7.29 5.26 3.85
CA TYR A 22 8.13 5.23 5.07
C TYR A 22 9.01 3.99 5.20
N THR A 23 8.55 2.83 4.70
CA THR A 23 9.37 1.61 4.67
C THR A 23 10.60 1.72 3.77
N GLY A 24 10.67 2.75 2.92
CA GLY A 24 11.84 3.11 2.13
C GLY A 24 13.10 3.34 2.98
N ILE A 25 12.95 3.69 4.27
CA ILE A 25 14.06 3.89 5.21
C ILE A 25 14.98 2.67 5.36
N LEU A 26 14.47 1.47 5.10
CA LEU A 26 15.24 0.22 5.16
C LEU A 26 16.43 0.23 4.18
N LEU A 27 16.30 0.91 3.04
CA LEU A 27 17.38 1.02 2.06
C LEU A 27 18.53 1.92 2.57
N PRO A 28 18.31 3.20 2.98
CA PRO A 28 19.35 3.99 3.63
C PRO A 28 19.97 3.32 4.86
N VAL A 29 19.18 2.66 5.71
CA VAL A 29 19.68 1.96 6.90
C VAL A 29 20.60 0.79 6.51
N SER A 30 20.20 -0.03 5.55
CA SER A 30 21.03 -1.14 5.05
C SER A 30 22.30 -0.65 4.35
N LEU A 31 22.26 0.48 3.64
CA LEU A 31 23.46 1.13 3.11
C LEU A 31 24.37 1.64 4.22
N GLY A 32 23.82 2.21 5.29
CA GLY A 32 24.57 2.57 6.50
C GLY A 32 25.28 1.36 7.10
N LEU A 33 24.59 0.23 7.22
CA LEU A 33 25.16 -1.04 7.67
C LEU A 33 26.31 -1.50 6.77
N TYR A 34 26.16 -1.43 5.44
CA TYR A 34 27.24 -1.70 4.50
C TYR A 34 28.45 -0.77 4.69
N ILE A 35 28.23 0.54 4.89
CA ILE A 35 29.30 1.50 5.14
C ILE A 35 30.05 1.14 6.42
N ILE A 36 29.35 0.83 7.51
CA ILE A 36 29.93 0.41 8.79
C ILE A 36 30.77 -0.86 8.62
N LEU A 37 30.32 -1.83 7.84
CA LEU A 37 31.00 -3.12 7.71
C LEU A 37 32.15 -3.11 6.68
N TYR A 38 32.02 -2.38 5.57
CA TYR A 38 32.91 -2.52 4.40
C TYR A 38 33.54 -1.21 3.89
N ARG A 39 33.04 -0.04 4.27
CA ARG A 39 33.44 1.26 3.70
C ARG A 39 33.49 2.38 4.74
N ARG A 40 33.96 2.11 5.96
CA ARG A 40 34.03 3.09 7.07
C ARG A 40 34.73 4.39 6.70
N SER A 41 35.70 4.35 5.78
CA SER A 41 36.38 5.56 5.27
C SER A 41 35.41 6.59 4.64
N LEU A 42 34.21 6.19 4.22
CA LEU A 42 33.18 7.12 3.72
C LEU A 42 32.67 8.07 4.80
N PHE A 43 32.81 7.74 6.09
CA PHE A 43 32.50 8.70 7.17
C PHE A 43 33.43 9.91 7.15
N ALA A 44 34.61 9.84 6.54
CA ALA A 44 35.45 11.03 6.33
C ALA A 44 35.05 11.82 5.07
N ASN A 45 34.17 11.28 4.22
CA ASN A 45 33.78 11.93 2.97
C ASN A 45 32.61 12.90 3.21
N ARG A 46 32.86 14.20 3.04
CA ARG A 46 31.84 15.27 3.15
C ARG A 46 30.61 15.04 2.27
N TYR A 47 30.74 14.36 1.13
CA TYR A 47 29.63 14.11 0.21
C TYR A 47 28.63 13.10 0.78
N LEU A 48 29.03 12.21 1.70
CA LEU A 48 28.09 11.35 2.44
C LEU A 48 27.11 12.22 3.24
N TYR A 49 27.62 13.21 3.95
CA TYR A 49 26.81 14.13 4.75
C TYR A 49 25.94 15.03 3.87
N LEU A 50 26.45 15.46 2.72
CA LEU A 50 25.65 16.21 1.74
C LEU A 50 24.43 15.39 1.27
N ALA A 51 24.61 14.10 0.98
CA ALA A 51 23.52 13.20 0.61
C ALA A 51 22.49 13.05 1.75
N VAL A 52 22.96 12.90 3.00
CA VAL A 52 22.09 12.79 4.18
C VAL A 52 21.28 14.08 4.41
N ILE A 53 21.94 15.24 4.36
CA ILE A 53 21.29 16.54 4.54
C ILE A 53 20.23 16.75 3.45
N LEU A 54 20.56 16.45 2.20
CA LEU A 54 19.62 16.60 1.09
C LEU A 54 18.43 15.62 1.22
N CYS A 55 18.66 14.39 1.65
CA CYS A 55 17.60 13.42 1.94
C CYS A 55 16.63 13.97 3.00
N ILE A 56 17.16 14.50 4.11
CA ILE A 56 16.37 15.11 5.18
C ILE A 56 15.62 16.35 4.67
N ALA A 57 16.27 17.20 3.87
CA ALA A 57 15.65 18.39 3.31
C ALA A 57 14.46 18.03 2.40
N VAL A 58 14.62 17.03 1.54
CA VAL A 58 13.53 16.55 0.67
C VAL A 58 12.41 15.89 1.50
N PHE A 59 12.75 15.14 2.55
CA PHE A 59 11.76 14.50 3.44
C PHE A 59 11.16 15.46 4.49
N SER A 60 11.67 16.68 4.61
CA SER A 60 11.30 17.64 5.65
C SER A 60 9.81 18.00 5.70
N PRO A 61 9.04 18.08 4.58
CA PRO A 61 7.61 18.38 4.66
C PRO A 61 6.84 17.35 5.49
N VAL A 62 7.23 16.06 5.40
CA VAL A 62 6.63 15.00 6.20
C VAL A 62 6.99 15.12 7.67
N ILE A 63 8.27 15.41 7.97
CA ILE A 63 8.75 15.59 9.34
C ILE A 63 8.00 16.75 10.00
N TYR A 64 7.91 17.88 9.31
CA TYR A 64 7.22 19.07 9.79
C TYR A 64 5.73 18.82 10.00
N TRP A 65 5.04 18.21 9.03
CA TRP A 65 3.62 17.88 9.18
C TRP A 65 3.39 16.92 10.34
N ASN A 66 4.21 15.87 10.49
CA ASN A 66 4.10 14.95 11.63
C ASN A 66 4.35 15.65 12.96
N TYR A 67 5.31 16.57 13.03
CA TYR A 67 5.57 17.34 14.25
C TYR A 67 4.33 18.15 14.69
N LEU A 68 3.62 18.76 13.75
CA LEU A 68 2.38 19.49 14.03
C LEU A 68 1.19 18.60 14.44
N HIS A 69 1.24 17.30 14.12
CA HIS A 69 0.14 16.35 14.34
C HIS A 69 0.56 15.21 15.26
N ASP A 70 1.35 15.51 16.31
CA ASP A 70 1.78 14.54 17.34
C ASP A 70 2.41 13.25 16.79
N PHE A 71 3.08 13.33 15.65
CA PHE A 71 3.68 12.22 14.90
C PHE A 71 2.69 11.12 14.53
N ILE A 72 1.42 11.46 14.28
CA ILE A 72 0.34 10.50 14.08
C ILE A 72 0.63 9.51 12.93
N SER A 73 1.19 9.95 11.81
CA SER A 73 1.50 9.04 10.70
C SER A 73 2.62 8.07 11.06
N PHE A 74 3.65 8.52 11.76
CA PHE A 74 4.74 7.64 12.22
C PHE A 74 4.26 6.64 13.27
N LYS A 75 3.45 7.09 14.24
CA LYS A 75 2.80 6.22 15.22
C LYS A 75 1.94 5.16 14.52
N PHE A 76 1.17 5.56 13.51
CA PHE A 76 0.37 4.64 12.71
C PHE A 76 1.23 3.59 12.02
N GLN A 77 2.34 3.96 11.37
CA GLN A 77 3.19 2.98 10.70
C GLN A 77 3.83 1.98 11.67
N ILE A 78 4.33 2.47 12.80
CA ILE A 78 4.93 1.61 13.82
C ILE A 78 3.86 0.67 14.37
N GLY A 79 2.69 1.20 14.76
CA GLY A 79 1.58 0.39 15.23
C GLY A 79 1.01 -0.56 14.17
N HIS A 80 1.08 -0.22 12.89
CA HIS A 80 0.61 -1.07 11.79
C HIS A 80 1.59 -2.20 11.47
N GLY A 81 2.87 -1.88 11.33
CA GLY A 81 3.92 -2.82 10.92
C GLY A 81 4.52 -3.65 12.05
N VAL A 82 4.47 -3.16 13.29
CA VAL A 82 5.05 -3.83 14.46
C VAL A 82 3.94 -4.41 15.34
N ALA A 83 4.13 -5.65 15.79
CA ALA A 83 3.25 -6.25 16.78
C ALA A 83 3.43 -5.54 18.13
N GLN A 84 2.32 -5.18 18.79
CA GLN A 84 2.38 -4.60 20.14
C GLN A 84 2.92 -5.63 21.14
N GLU A 85 2.53 -6.88 20.99
CA GLU A 85 3.07 -8.03 21.72
C GLU A 85 3.80 -8.96 20.76
N LYS A 86 5.00 -9.42 21.13
CA LYS A 86 5.81 -10.32 20.30
C LYS A 86 5.43 -11.78 20.52
N VAL A 87 4.19 -12.13 20.16
CA VAL A 87 3.74 -13.52 20.10
C VAL A 87 4.13 -14.11 18.76
N PHE A 88 4.87 -15.22 18.76
CA PHE A 88 5.28 -15.87 17.52
C PHE A 88 4.10 -16.58 16.86
N HIS A 89 3.86 -16.28 15.59
CA HIS A 89 2.80 -16.85 14.75
C HIS A 89 3.42 -17.65 13.59
N PRO A 90 3.70 -18.96 13.77
CA PRO A 90 4.34 -19.79 12.74
C PRO A 90 3.61 -19.75 11.39
N ASN A 91 2.27 -19.77 11.42
CA ASN A 91 1.45 -19.73 10.21
C ASN A 91 1.68 -18.46 9.39
N GLU A 92 1.75 -17.29 10.02
CA GLU A 92 2.00 -16.01 9.33
C GLU A 92 3.44 -15.94 8.81
N PHE A 93 4.41 -16.43 9.59
CA PHE A 93 5.81 -16.55 9.17
C PHE A 93 5.98 -17.40 7.90
N PHE A 94 5.45 -18.63 7.91
CA PHE A 94 5.57 -19.54 6.77
C PHE A 94 4.74 -19.08 5.57
N LYS A 95 3.57 -18.50 5.81
CA LYS A 95 2.74 -17.92 4.75
C LYS A 95 3.45 -16.75 4.07
N PHE A 96 4.06 -15.84 4.83
CA PHE A 96 4.83 -14.74 4.27
C PHE A 96 6.05 -15.24 3.51
N SER A 97 6.83 -16.14 4.11
CA SER A 97 8.04 -16.71 3.51
C SER A 97 7.74 -17.49 2.22
N GLY A 98 6.68 -18.31 2.23
CA GLY A 98 6.19 -19.01 1.04
C GLY A 98 5.68 -18.05 -0.03
N ALA A 99 5.01 -16.97 0.37
CA ALA A 99 4.58 -15.93 -0.57
C ALA A 99 5.76 -15.21 -1.26
N GLN A 100 6.92 -15.08 -0.60
CA GLN A 100 8.11 -14.55 -1.25
C GLN A 100 8.59 -15.44 -2.41
N LEU A 101 8.57 -16.77 -2.23
CA LEU A 101 8.92 -17.73 -3.29
C LEU A 101 7.97 -17.65 -4.49
N LEU A 102 6.68 -17.46 -4.23
CA LEU A 102 5.65 -17.37 -5.27
C LEU A 102 5.70 -16.02 -6.00
N LEU A 103 5.76 -14.91 -5.27
CA LEU A 103 5.76 -13.57 -5.85
C LEU A 103 7.02 -13.26 -6.64
N PHE A 104 8.18 -13.69 -6.13
CA PHE A 104 9.47 -13.44 -6.77
C PHE A 104 9.96 -14.64 -7.57
N HIS A 105 9.04 -15.50 -8.00
CA HIS A 105 9.20 -16.67 -8.87
C HIS A 105 10.36 -17.63 -8.52
N PRO A 106 10.14 -18.97 -8.45
CA PRO A 106 11.21 -19.93 -8.17
C PRO A 106 12.45 -19.81 -9.07
N LEU A 107 12.27 -19.57 -10.38
CA LEU A 107 13.38 -19.30 -11.33
C LEU A 107 14.20 -18.02 -11.09
N TYR A 108 13.78 -17.13 -10.19
CA TYR A 108 14.60 -16.00 -9.76
C TYR A 108 15.22 -16.28 -8.39
N LEU A 109 14.43 -16.74 -7.42
CA LEU A 109 14.91 -16.93 -6.05
C LEU A 109 15.84 -18.15 -5.88
N LEU A 110 15.54 -19.28 -6.53
CA LEU A 110 16.37 -20.48 -6.39
C LEU A 110 17.79 -20.28 -6.97
N PRO A 111 17.96 -19.71 -8.19
CA PRO A 111 19.29 -19.40 -8.70
C PRO A 111 20.03 -18.37 -7.85
N LEU A 112 19.32 -17.33 -7.35
CA LEU A 112 19.92 -16.34 -6.46
C LEU A 112 20.47 -16.99 -5.19
N PHE A 113 19.68 -17.82 -4.50
CA PHE A 113 20.13 -18.53 -3.30
C PHE A 113 21.25 -19.51 -3.61
N TYR A 114 21.17 -20.23 -4.72
CA TYR A 114 22.25 -21.11 -5.18
C TYR A 114 23.58 -20.34 -5.31
N PHE A 115 23.57 -19.17 -5.95
CA PHE A 115 24.79 -18.37 -6.11
C PHE A 115 25.29 -17.76 -4.80
N ILE A 116 24.39 -17.29 -3.93
CA ILE A 116 24.76 -16.79 -2.59
C ILE A 116 25.51 -17.86 -1.80
N VAL A 117 25.06 -19.11 -1.85
CA VAL A 117 25.67 -20.23 -1.12
C VAL A 117 26.95 -20.73 -1.81
N ARG A 118 27.00 -20.75 -3.15
CA ARG A 118 28.10 -21.35 -3.90
C ARG A 118 29.29 -20.42 -4.13
N ASP A 119 29.06 -19.10 -4.10
CA ASP A 119 30.09 -18.12 -4.38
C ASP A 119 31.02 -17.91 -3.18
N ARG A 120 32.27 -18.38 -3.32
CA ARG A 120 33.31 -18.25 -2.29
C ARG A 120 33.73 -16.80 -2.02
N GLU A 121 33.44 -15.89 -2.95
CA GLU A 121 33.75 -14.48 -2.82
C GLU A 121 32.49 -13.62 -2.57
N ILE A 122 31.40 -14.22 -2.10
CA ILE A 122 30.14 -13.52 -1.82
C ILE A 122 30.34 -12.34 -0.85
N PHE A 123 31.28 -12.47 0.09
CA PHE A 123 31.65 -11.42 1.05
C PHE A 123 32.54 -10.31 0.47
N SER A 124 32.85 -10.34 -0.82
CA SER A 124 33.56 -9.25 -1.49
C SER A 124 32.76 -7.95 -1.40
N ARG A 125 33.48 -6.83 -1.30
CA ARG A 125 32.91 -5.50 -1.12
C ARG A 125 31.80 -5.18 -2.15
N LYS A 126 32.02 -5.50 -3.43
CA LYS A 126 31.06 -5.23 -4.52
C LYS A 126 29.78 -6.04 -4.38
N LYS A 127 29.87 -7.31 -3.97
CA LYS A 127 28.70 -8.19 -3.82
C LYS A 127 27.93 -7.86 -2.54
N MET A 128 28.63 -7.57 -1.44
CA MET A 128 28.01 -7.15 -0.18
C MET A 128 27.26 -5.81 -0.27
N PHE A 129 27.69 -4.91 -1.16
CA PHE A 129 26.93 -3.70 -1.49
C PHE A 129 25.52 -4.02 -2.01
N LEU A 130 25.34 -5.13 -2.73
CA LEU A 130 24.04 -5.58 -3.24
C LEU A 130 23.33 -6.54 -2.28
N LEU A 131 24.09 -7.38 -1.57
CA LEU A 131 23.54 -8.42 -0.71
C LEU A 131 22.99 -7.88 0.61
N ILE A 132 23.63 -6.88 1.23
CA ILE A 132 23.16 -6.31 2.51
C ILE A 132 21.76 -5.70 2.37
N PRO A 133 21.47 -4.83 1.38
CA PRO A 133 20.11 -4.28 1.22
C PRO A 133 19.05 -5.35 1.00
N PHE A 134 19.38 -6.42 0.27
CA PHE A 134 18.48 -7.56 0.05
C PHE A 134 18.20 -8.29 1.37
N LEU A 135 19.24 -8.80 2.04
CA LEU A 135 19.08 -9.61 3.24
C LEU A 135 18.49 -8.82 4.40
N PHE A 136 18.91 -7.56 4.57
CA PHE A 136 18.39 -6.70 5.63
C PHE A 136 16.90 -6.42 5.43
N THR A 137 16.50 -5.98 4.24
CA THR A 137 15.09 -5.62 3.96
C THR A 137 14.20 -6.86 3.98
N LEU A 138 14.62 -7.96 3.35
CA LEU A 138 13.86 -9.21 3.36
C LEU A 138 13.77 -9.78 4.78
N GLY A 139 14.88 -9.82 5.51
CA GLY A 139 14.95 -10.30 6.89
C GLY A 139 14.10 -9.45 7.84
N PHE A 140 14.07 -8.12 7.66
CA PHE A 140 13.18 -7.23 8.39
C PHE A 140 11.72 -7.66 8.23
N PHE A 141 11.22 -7.81 7.00
CA PHE A 141 9.81 -8.18 6.81
C PHE A 141 9.50 -9.62 7.21
N ILE A 142 10.41 -10.57 7.02
CA ILE A 142 10.26 -11.93 7.54
C ILE A 142 10.15 -11.93 9.06
N TYR A 143 11.00 -11.15 9.75
CA TYR A 143 10.95 -11.01 11.20
C TYR A 143 9.61 -10.43 11.66
N PHE A 144 9.12 -9.35 11.03
CA PHE A 144 7.82 -8.79 11.41
C PHE A 144 6.64 -9.70 11.07
N ALA A 145 6.71 -10.43 9.96
CA ALA A 145 5.71 -11.42 9.59
C ALA A 145 5.55 -12.55 10.61
N ALA A 146 6.60 -12.84 11.39
CA ALA A 146 6.56 -13.81 12.47
C ALA A 146 5.73 -13.35 13.68
N PHE A 147 5.42 -12.07 13.83
CA PHE A 147 4.67 -11.54 14.98
C PHE A 147 3.37 -10.84 14.57
N LYS A 148 3.22 -10.49 13.29
CA LYS A 148 2.02 -9.81 12.77
C LYS A 148 1.85 -10.12 11.30
N LYS A 149 0.60 -10.26 10.86
CA LYS A 149 0.27 -10.44 9.44
C LYS A 149 0.88 -9.32 8.61
N ALA A 150 1.82 -9.69 7.73
CA ALA A 150 2.48 -8.79 6.79
C ALA A 150 2.02 -9.08 5.36
N ASN A 151 1.87 -8.05 4.54
CA ASN A 151 1.55 -8.26 3.13
C ASN A 151 2.82 -8.62 2.35
N ALA A 152 2.74 -9.66 1.53
CA ALA A 152 3.92 -10.22 0.87
C ALA A 152 4.66 -9.22 -0.03
N GLN A 153 3.96 -8.26 -0.66
CA GLN A 153 4.57 -7.21 -1.47
C GLN A 153 5.40 -6.20 -0.66
N TRP A 154 5.32 -6.19 0.67
CA TRP A 154 6.08 -5.25 1.48
C TRP A 154 7.60 -5.43 1.34
N ALA A 155 8.06 -6.66 1.11
CA ALA A 155 9.47 -6.96 0.91
C ALA A 155 10.01 -6.62 -0.49
N LEU A 156 9.17 -6.14 -1.42
CA LEU A 156 9.57 -5.80 -2.80
C LEU A 156 10.84 -4.96 -2.92
N PRO A 157 11.09 -3.93 -2.07
CA PRO A 157 12.33 -3.14 -2.16
C PRO A 157 13.61 -3.96 -1.99
N ALA A 158 13.58 -5.08 -1.25
CA ALA A 158 14.72 -5.97 -1.07
C ALA A 158 15.25 -6.52 -2.40
N TYR A 159 14.33 -6.74 -3.34
CA TYR A 159 14.62 -7.43 -4.60
C TYR A 159 15.29 -6.56 -5.64
N LEU A 160 15.35 -5.24 -5.43
CA LEU A 160 16.02 -4.32 -6.35
C LEU A 160 17.53 -4.63 -6.45
N SER A 161 18.21 -4.73 -5.30
CA SER A 161 19.64 -5.03 -5.26
C SER A 161 19.93 -6.50 -5.59
N ALA A 162 19.06 -7.41 -5.16
CA ALA A 162 19.15 -8.83 -5.48
C ALA A 162 19.04 -9.09 -6.99
N THR A 163 18.23 -8.32 -7.72
CA THR A 163 18.08 -8.46 -9.17
C THR A 163 19.37 -8.11 -9.89
N ILE A 164 20.05 -7.05 -9.47
CA ILE A 164 21.37 -6.67 -10.02
C ILE A 164 22.40 -7.77 -9.73
N LEU A 165 22.40 -8.32 -8.52
CA LEU A 165 23.32 -9.39 -8.13
C LEU A 165 23.06 -10.67 -8.94
N LEU A 166 21.80 -11.07 -9.11
CA LEU A 166 21.44 -12.21 -9.93
C LEU A 166 21.83 -12.00 -11.39
N ALA A 167 21.53 -10.83 -11.95
CA ALA A 167 21.88 -10.48 -13.33
C ALA A 167 23.38 -10.61 -13.59
N TYR A 168 24.22 -10.19 -12.64
CA TYR A 168 25.68 -10.38 -12.70
C TYR A 168 26.07 -11.86 -12.83
N TYR A 169 25.48 -12.76 -12.02
CA TYR A 169 25.78 -14.19 -12.10
C TYR A 169 25.27 -14.86 -13.39
N LEU A 170 24.08 -14.44 -13.86
CA LEU A 170 23.48 -14.98 -15.07
C LEU A 170 24.22 -14.53 -16.34
N ALA A 171 24.70 -13.29 -16.37
CA ALA A 171 25.50 -12.75 -17.47
C ALA A 171 26.81 -13.53 -17.67
N GLN A 172 27.48 -13.92 -16.59
CA GLN A 172 28.72 -14.73 -16.65
C GLN A 172 28.52 -16.14 -17.17
N ARG A 173 27.28 -16.65 -17.16
CA ARG A 173 26.95 -18.05 -17.50
C ARG A 173 26.16 -18.17 -18.79
N ASN A 174 25.99 -17.08 -19.53
CA ASN A 174 25.17 -17.01 -20.73
C ASN A 174 23.79 -17.66 -20.56
N ALA A 175 23.13 -17.36 -19.43
CA ALA A 175 21.91 -18.04 -18.99
C ALA A 175 20.62 -17.57 -19.71
N ALA A 176 20.72 -17.25 -21.01
CA ALA A 176 19.62 -16.70 -21.80
C ALA A 176 18.36 -17.59 -21.76
N LYS A 177 18.54 -18.92 -21.78
CA LYS A 177 17.42 -19.88 -21.67
C LYS A 177 16.64 -19.74 -20.36
N LEU A 178 17.33 -19.51 -19.24
CA LEU A 178 16.68 -19.32 -17.93
C LEU A 178 15.90 -18.00 -17.89
N ILE A 179 16.46 -16.93 -18.46
CA ILE A 179 15.79 -15.63 -18.56
C ILE A 179 14.54 -15.73 -19.43
N VAL A 180 14.63 -16.40 -20.59
CA VAL A 180 13.48 -16.65 -21.48
C VAL A 180 12.42 -17.50 -20.76
N ALA A 181 12.81 -18.59 -20.08
CA ALA A 181 11.88 -19.42 -19.33
C ALA A 181 11.17 -18.65 -18.21
N ALA A 182 11.91 -17.82 -17.45
CA ALA A 182 11.34 -16.95 -16.43
C ALA A 182 10.40 -15.89 -17.03
N GLY A 183 10.76 -15.31 -18.18
CA GLY A 183 9.93 -14.36 -18.92
C GLY A 183 8.63 -14.98 -19.41
N ILE A 184 8.68 -16.17 -20.02
CA ILE A 184 7.50 -16.91 -20.47
C ILE A 184 6.60 -17.26 -19.29
N MET A 185 7.15 -17.80 -18.20
CA MET A 185 6.33 -18.13 -17.02
C MET A 185 5.72 -16.88 -16.37
N THR A 186 6.44 -15.76 -16.33
CA THR A 186 5.88 -14.49 -15.85
C THR A 186 4.74 -14.02 -16.76
N ALA A 187 4.91 -14.09 -18.08
CA ALA A 187 3.86 -13.73 -19.03
C ALA A 187 2.63 -14.63 -18.88
N LEU A 188 2.82 -15.95 -18.75
CA LEU A 188 1.74 -16.90 -18.50
C LEU A 188 1.04 -16.64 -17.16
N ALA A 189 1.79 -16.39 -16.08
CA ALA A 189 1.22 -16.05 -14.79
C ALA A 189 0.41 -14.75 -14.83
N LEU A 190 0.94 -13.70 -15.49
CA LEU A 190 0.23 -12.44 -15.68
C LEU A 190 -1.02 -12.62 -16.54
N LEU A 191 -0.95 -13.45 -17.60
CA LEU A 191 -2.12 -13.82 -18.39
C LEU A 191 -3.13 -14.56 -17.51
N LEU A 192 -2.76 -15.57 -16.74
CA LEU A 192 -3.71 -16.27 -15.87
C LEU A 192 -4.34 -15.37 -14.79
N ILE A 193 -3.60 -14.38 -14.29
CA ILE A 193 -4.11 -13.41 -13.29
C ILE A 193 -5.01 -12.35 -13.94
N LYS A 194 -4.62 -11.80 -15.11
CA LYS A 194 -5.33 -10.69 -15.76
C LYS A 194 -6.43 -11.15 -16.69
N THR A 195 -6.31 -12.32 -17.30
CA THR A 195 -7.33 -12.88 -18.19
C THR A 195 -8.38 -13.54 -17.30
N PRO A 196 -9.64 -13.10 -17.34
CA PRO A 196 -10.73 -13.64 -16.52
C PRO A 196 -11.16 -15.03 -17.01
N ALA A 197 -10.28 -16.03 -16.90
CA ALA A 197 -10.55 -17.42 -17.25
C ALA A 197 -11.39 -18.07 -16.13
N GLY A 198 -12.69 -17.77 -16.14
CA GLY A 198 -13.67 -18.32 -15.20
C GLY A 198 -13.60 -17.76 -13.78
N ASP A 199 -14.40 -18.35 -12.89
CA ASP A 199 -14.54 -17.93 -11.47
C ASP A 199 -13.78 -18.86 -10.51
N VAL A 200 -12.95 -19.74 -11.05
CA VAL A 200 -12.26 -20.80 -10.30
C VAL A 200 -11.09 -20.24 -9.47
N ILE A 201 -10.47 -19.13 -9.90
CA ILE A 201 -9.31 -18.53 -9.23
C ILE A 201 -9.74 -17.32 -8.37
N PRO A 202 -9.60 -17.37 -7.02
CA PRO A 202 -10.01 -16.28 -6.13
C PRO A 202 -9.35 -14.93 -6.42
N ALA A 203 -8.11 -14.92 -6.90
CA ALA A 203 -7.40 -13.69 -7.27
C ALA A 203 -8.07 -12.97 -8.46
N VAL A 204 -8.52 -13.72 -9.46
CA VAL A 204 -9.26 -13.20 -10.62
C VAL A 204 -10.63 -12.67 -10.17
N LYS A 205 -11.30 -13.38 -9.26
CA LYS A 205 -12.57 -12.96 -8.65
C LYS A 205 -12.46 -11.61 -7.93
N ASN A 206 -11.39 -11.43 -7.15
CA ASN A 206 -11.11 -10.20 -6.40
C ASN A 206 -10.61 -9.05 -7.29
N PHE A 207 -9.92 -9.35 -8.39
CA PHE A 207 -9.54 -8.35 -9.39
C PHE A 207 -10.78 -7.82 -10.12
N LYS A 208 -11.67 -8.70 -10.62
CA LYS A 208 -12.95 -8.31 -11.23
C LYS A 208 -13.75 -7.41 -10.29
N SER A 209 -13.87 -7.76 -9.01
CA SER A 209 -14.62 -6.95 -8.03
C SER A 209 -14.00 -5.59 -7.72
N ARG A 210 -12.68 -5.41 -7.93
CA ARG A 210 -11.97 -4.12 -7.73
C ARG A 210 -11.84 -3.29 -9.01
N ALA A 211 -11.84 -3.95 -10.16
CA ALA A 211 -11.89 -3.34 -11.48
C ALA A 211 -13.29 -2.82 -11.82
N VAL A 212 -14.31 -3.27 -11.07
CA VAL A 212 -15.57 -2.57 -10.87
C VAL A 212 -15.26 -1.25 -10.17
N LYS A 213 -14.74 -0.28 -10.91
CA LYS A 213 -15.01 1.11 -10.58
C LYS A 213 -16.40 1.42 -11.09
N ILE A 214 -17.06 2.41 -10.47
CA ILE A 214 -18.33 2.91 -10.97
C ILE A 214 -18.04 3.72 -12.24
N ASP A 215 -17.71 3.03 -13.32
CA ASP A 215 -17.52 3.65 -14.63
C ASP A 215 -18.90 4.17 -15.07
N HIS A 216 -18.98 5.47 -15.38
CA HIS A 216 -20.14 6.17 -15.97
C HIS A 216 -21.29 6.54 -15.01
N PHE A 217 -21.08 6.51 -13.69
CA PHE A 217 -22.05 7.05 -12.72
C PHE A 217 -22.25 8.57 -12.83
N ASP A 218 -21.37 9.27 -13.56
CA ASP A 218 -21.47 10.72 -13.78
C ASP A 218 -22.74 11.09 -14.53
N LYS A 219 -23.15 10.30 -15.54
CA LYS A 219 -24.37 10.55 -16.31
C LYS A 219 -25.62 10.21 -15.53
N GLU A 220 -25.58 9.14 -14.74
CA GLU A 220 -26.69 8.67 -13.92
C GLU A 220 -26.94 9.60 -12.72
N ILE A 221 -25.89 10.04 -12.01
CA ILE A 221 -26.04 11.06 -10.95
C ILE A 221 -26.52 12.38 -11.53
N LYS A 222 -25.94 12.85 -12.64
CA LYS A 222 -26.36 14.11 -13.27
C LYS A 222 -27.81 14.05 -13.75
N SER A 223 -28.27 12.90 -14.26
CA SER A 223 -29.65 12.74 -14.73
C SER A 223 -30.68 12.76 -13.60
N LEU A 224 -30.27 12.43 -12.37
CA LEU A 224 -31.15 12.51 -11.20
C LEU A 224 -31.42 13.96 -10.76
N HIS A 225 -30.68 14.96 -11.28
CA HIS A 225 -30.84 16.38 -10.94
C HIS A 225 -30.89 16.64 -9.42
N ILE A 226 -30.09 15.89 -8.68
CA ILE A 226 -30.04 15.96 -7.21
C ILE A 226 -29.28 17.22 -6.80
N ASP A 227 -29.92 18.04 -5.98
CA ASP A 227 -29.25 19.13 -5.28
C ASP A 227 -28.41 18.55 -4.13
N ILE A 228 -27.13 18.27 -4.42
CA ILE A 228 -26.21 17.65 -3.47
C ILE A 228 -25.91 18.55 -2.26
N ASP A 229 -26.04 19.86 -2.44
CA ASP A 229 -25.79 20.82 -1.37
C ASP A 229 -26.92 20.79 -0.34
N SER A 230 -28.10 20.29 -0.71
CA SER A 230 -29.22 20.08 0.22
C SER A 230 -29.01 18.97 1.26
N TYR A 231 -27.99 18.13 1.12
CA TYR A 231 -27.71 17.03 2.06
C TYR A 231 -26.65 17.43 3.09
N ASP A 232 -26.97 17.24 4.36
CA ASP A 232 -26.07 17.46 5.48
C ASP A 232 -24.89 16.48 5.43
N TYR A 233 -25.12 15.21 5.05
CA TYR A 233 -24.08 14.19 4.92
C TYR A 233 -24.25 13.27 3.71
N ILE A 234 -23.13 12.79 3.18
CA ILE A 234 -23.09 11.70 2.18
C ILE A 234 -22.54 10.45 2.86
N LEU A 235 -23.29 9.35 2.81
CA LEU A 235 -22.94 8.07 3.41
C LEU A 235 -22.40 7.12 2.33
N ILE A 236 -21.23 6.53 2.56
CA ILE A 236 -20.58 5.58 1.64
C ILE A 236 -20.20 4.28 2.35
N ASP A 237 -20.09 3.18 1.60
CA ASP A 237 -19.82 1.84 2.15
C ASP A 237 -18.48 1.73 2.88
N ASP A 238 -17.41 2.20 2.25
CA ASP A 238 -16.04 2.12 2.73
C ASP A 238 -15.22 3.33 2.25
N TYR A 239 -13.99 3.46 2.74
CA TYR A 239 -13.09 4.55 2.31
C TYR A 239 -12.64 4.45 0.83
N HIS A 240 -12.99 3.39 0.10
CA HIS A 240 -12.75 3.31 -1.35
C HIS A 240 -13.83 4.05 -2.15
N GLY A 241 -14.98 4.36 -1.56
CA GLY A 241 -16.05 5.18 -2.13
C GLY A 241 -15.73 6.68 -2.25
N THR A 242 -14.47 7.08 -2.17
CA THR A 242 -14.05 8.50 -2.32
C THR A 242 -14.31 9.07 -3.71
N ASP A 243 -14.55 8.21 -4.70
CA ASP A 243 -15.02 8.63 -6.02
C ASP A 243 -16.38 9.33 -5.93
N VAL A 244 -17.27 8.90 -5.04
CA VAL A 244 -18.53 9.59 -4.72
C VAL A 244 -18.26 11.05 -4.31
N ALA A 245 -17.39 11.26 -3.33
CA ALA A 245 -16.99 12.59 -2.85
C ALA A 245 -16.40 13.45 -3.99
N TYR A 246 -15.54 12.85 -4.81
CA TYR A 246 -14.94 13.52 -5.98
C TYR A 246 -15.97 13.96 -7.02
N TYR A 247 -16.90 13.07 -7.39
CA TYR A 247 -17.90 13.37 -8.42
C TYR A 247 -18.93 14.39 -7.96
N PHE A 248 -19.35 14.30 -6.70
CA PHE A 248 -20.24 15.28 -6.08
C PHE A 248 -19.54 16.59 -5.72
N LYS A 249 -18.20 16.64 -5.79
CA LYS A 249 -17.37 17.76 -5.34
C LYS A 249 -17.65 18.16 -3.89
N LYS A 250 -17.96 17.17 -3.04
CA LYS A 250 -18.31 17.34 -1.63
C LYS A 250 -17.44 16.42 -0.78
N TYR A 251 -16.64 16.98 0.13
CA TYR A 251 -15.53 16.26 0.79
C TYR A 251 -15.55 16.36 2.32
N ASP A 252 -16.15 17.43 2.81
CA ASP A 252 -16.24 17.88 4.21
C ASP A 252 -17.32 17.14 5.01
N ASN A 253 -18.30 16.53 4.32
CA ASN A 253 -19.46 15.90 4.96
C ASN A 253 -19.69 14.44 4.54
N VAL A 254 -18.61 13.71 4.27
CA VAL A 254 -18.66 12.30 3.88
C VAL A 254 -18.44 11.40 5.10
N LEU A 255 -19.39 10.48 5.33
CA LEU A 255 -19.34 9.47 6.38
C LEU A 255 -19.23 8.08 5.78
N VAL A 256 -18.30 7.29 6.32
CA VAL A 256 -18.20 5.88 6.00
C VAL A 256 -19.02 5.10 7.00
N VAL A 257 -19.94 4.26 6.52
CA VAL A 257 -20.91 3.55 7.38
C VAL A 257 -20.28 2.34 8.08
N THR A 258 -19.15 1.84 7.58
CA THR A 258 -18.40 0.76 8.22
C THR A 258 -17.43 1.27 9.28
N PRO A 259 -17.13 0.44 10.30
CA PRO A 259 -16.02 0.70 11.21
C PRO A 259 -14.71 0.72 10.43
N GLU A 260 -14.27 1.92 10.08
CA GLU A 260 -13.01 2.10 9.36
C GLU A 260 -11.83 2.31 10.30
N ARG A 261 -10.65 1.92 9.80
CA ARG A 261 -9.39 2.29 10.43
C ARG A 261 -9.26 3.82 10.47
N PHE A 262 -8.52 4.32 11.47
CA PHE A 262 -8.12 5.73 11.51
C PHE A 262 -7.59 6.18 10.14
N SER A 263 -8.12 7.30 9.64
CA SER A 263 -7.83 7.86 8.32
C SER A 263 -7.80 9.39 8.39
N ASN A 264 -7.45 10.06 7.28
CA ASN A 264 -7.44 11.52 7.22
C ASN A 264 -8.81 12.14 7.52
N PHE A 265 -9.92 11.41 7.26
CA PHE A 265 -11.26 11.85 7.64
C PHE A 265 -11.41 12.04 9.14
N ASN A 266 -10.68 11.29 9.97
CA ASN A 266 -10.70 11.50 11.42
C ASN A 266 -10.03 12.83 11.80
N ILE A 267 -8.99 13.25 11.07
CA ILE A 267 -8.26 14.51 11.30
C ILE A 267 -9.12 15.69 10.86
N TRP A 268 -9.63 15.68 9.62
CA TRP A 268 -10.47 16.77 9.10
C TRP A 268 -11.72 16.99 9.95
N ARG A 269 -12.40 15.93 10.39
CA ARG A 269 -13.55 16.06 11.30
C ARG A 269 -13.18 16.68 12.65
N TYR A 270 -11.98 16.44 13.15
CA TYR A 270 -11.53 17.07 14.39
C TYR A 270 -11.28 18.56 14.18
N GLU A 271 -10.60 18.93 13.09
CA GLU A 271 -10.29 20.32 12.77
C GLU A 271 -11.55 21.13 12.45
N ASP A 272 -12.46 20.57 11.64
CA ASP A 272 -13.64 21.27 11.13
C ASP A 272 -14.82 21.24 12.12
N LEU A 273 -15.00 20.12 12.83
CA LEU A 273 -16.21 19.84 13.62
C LEU A 273 -15.94 19.55 15.10
N ASN A 274 -14.67 19.57 15.53
CA ASN A 274 -14.25 19.20 16.89
C ASN A 274 -14.74 17.80 17.32
N ILE A 275 -14.89 16.88 16.36
CA ILE A 275 -15.27 15.49 16.61
C ILE A 275 -14.01 14.69 16.99
N SER A 276 -14.12 13.86 18.03
CA SER A 276 -13.00 13.03 18.50
C SER A 276 -12.38 12.19 17.38
N MET A 277 -11.04 12.20 17.33
CA MET A 277 -10.24 11.36 16.46
C MET A 277 -10.27 9.86 16.85
N ALA A 278 -10.72 9.53 18.06
CA ALA A 278 -10.66 8.18 18.61
C ALA A 278 -11.84 7.30 18.16
N SER A 279 -11.56 6.02 17.88
CA SER A 279 -12.57 5.00 17.58
C SER A 279 -12.92 4.18 18.84
N PRO A 280 -14.20 3.81 19.08
CA PRO A 280 -15.35 4.14 18.25
C PRO A 280 -15.69 5.63 18.37
N LEU A 281 -16.05 6.23 17.23
CA LEU A 281 -16.54 7.61 17.19
C LEU A 281 -17.78 7.71 18.09
N VAL A 282 -17.97 8.84 18.75
CA VAL A 282 -19.21 9.15 19.48
C VAL A 282 -20.38 9.02 18.50
N SER A 283 -21.48 8.39 18.90
CA SER A 283 -22.67 8.34 18.06
C SER A 283 -23.10 9.77 17.71
N LEU A 284 -23.16 10.10 16.42
CA LEU A 284 -23.75 11.37 15.99
C LEU A 284 -25.27 11.24 16.22
N PRO A 285 -25.87 12.00 17.16
CA PRO A 285 -27.23 11.73 17.61
C PRO A 285 -28.29 12.15 16.57
N LYS A 286 -27.96 13.05 15.64
CA LYS A 286 -28.79 13.44 14.50
C LYS A 286 -27.91 13.83 13.31
N LEU A 287 -28.16 13.24 12.14
CA LEU A 287 -27.44 13.57 10.91
C LEU A 287 -28.26 14.45 9.94
N GLY A 288 -29.54 14.70 10.19
CA GLY A 288 -30.36 15.48 9.27
C GLY A 288 -30.61 14.76 7.94
N LYS A 289 -30.53 15.48 6.83
CA LYS A 289 -30.78 14.94 5.48
C LYS A 289 -29.52 14.27 4.93
N CYS A 290 -29.57 12.96 4.74
CA CYS A 290 -28.43 12.16 4.31
C CYS A 290 -28.64 11.53 2.94
N LEU A 291 -27.57 11.42 2.14
CA LEU A 291 -27.57 10.67 0.89
C LEU A 291 -26.66 9.46 1.00
N TYR A 292 -27.22 8.26 1.00
CA TYR A 292 -26.45 7.03 0.92
C TYR A 292 -26.17 6.67 -0.54
N ALA A 293 -24.90 6.48 -0.87
CA ALA A 293 -24.41 6.00 -2.16
C ALA A 293 -23.51 4.77 -1.94
N GLY A 294 -24.00 3.59 -2.32
CA GLY A 294 -23.30 2.34 -2.05
C GLY A 294 -23.80 1.15 -2.86
N ILE A 295 -23.15 0.02 -2.67
CA ILE A 295 -23.44 -1.27 -3.33
C ILE A 295 -23.79 -2.39 -2.35
N SER A 296 -23.80 -2.09 -1.04
CA SER A 296 -24.04 -3.06 0.02
C SER A 296 -25.52 -3.16 0.40
N ASP A 297 -26.13 -4.32 0.11
CA ASP A 297 -27.46 -4.68 0.59
C ASP A 297 -27.53 -4.66 2.13
N LEU A 298 -26.44 -5.08 2.78
CA LEU A 298 -26.33 -5.11 4.24
C LEU A 298 -26.36 -3.71 4.84
N HIS A 299 -25.58 -2.77 4.30
CA HIS A 299 -25.58 -1.40 4.82
C HIS A 299 -26.91 -0.70 4.56
N LEU A 300 -27.56 -0.98 3.42
CA LEU A 300 -28.90 -0.48 3.17
C LEU A 300 -29.89 -1.00 4.23
N TYR A 301 -29.82 -2.28 4.57
CA TYR A 301 -30.64 -2.86 5.63
C TYR A 301 -30.36 -2.18 6.99
N GLU A 302 -29.10 -2.03 7.37
CA GLU A 302 -28.69 -1.39 8.63
C GLU A 302 -29.11 0.08 8.71
N LEU A 303 -28.93 0.85 7.64
CA LEU A 303 -29.38 2.24 7.58
C LEU A 303 -30.89 2.36 7.67
N ASN A 304 -31.65 1.43 7.07
CA ASN A 304 -33.10 1.40 7.23
C ASN A 304 -33.53 1.07 8.67
N GLN A 305 -32.75 0.29 9.42
CA GLN A 305 -33.01 0.04 10.84
C GLN A 305 -32.71 1.30 11.69
N LEU A 306 -31.66 2.04 11.33
CA LEU A 306 -31.22 3.22 12.08
C LEU A 306 -32.07 4.46 11.80
N PHE A 307 -32.38 4.73 10.53
CA PHE A 307 -33.01 5.97 10.07
C PHE A 307 -34.46 5.76 9.59
N GLY A 308 -34.97 4.54 9.66
CA GLY A 308 -36.23 4.17 9.03
C GLY A 308 -36.09 4.01 7.51
N LYS A 309 -37.20 3.67 6.84
CA LYS A 309 -37.19 3.37 5.40
C LYS A 309 -36.84 4.61 4.57
N GLY A 310 -35.66 4.61 3.97
CA GLY A 310 -35.18 5.69 3.10
C GLY A 310 -35.93 5.78 1.76
N LYS A 311 -35.90 6.95 1.14
CA LYS A 311 -36.43 7.20 -0.21
C LYS A 311 -35.39 6.79 -1.25
N VAL A 312 -35.64 5.70 -1.95
CA VAL A 312 -34.76 5.22 -3.03
C VAL A 312 -34.88 6.18 -4.22
N LEU A 313 -33.78 6.88 -4.52
CA LEU A 313 -33.65 7.77 -5.68
C LEU A 313 -33.19 7.00 -6.92
N LEU A 314 -32.29 6.02 -6.71
CA LEU A 314 -31.82 5.12 -7.75
C LEU A 314 -31.61 3.73 -7.15
N PHE A 315 -32.06 2.72 -7.88
CA PHE A 315 -31.67 1.33 -7.69
C PHE A 315 -31.38 0.72 -9.06
N GLU A 316 -30.16 0.28 -9.27
CA GLU A 316 -29.76 -0.36 -10.51
C GLU A 316 -28.96 -1.62 -10.23
N LYS A 317 -29.19 -2.67 -11.00
CA LYS A 317 -28.38 -3.87 -10.96
C LYS A 317 -27.55 -3.97 -12.23
N LYS A 318 -26.22 -3.97 -12.09
CA LYS A 318 -25.30 -4.12 -13.21
C LYS A 318 -24.60 -5.47 -13.14
N MET A 319 -24.55 -6.16 -14.28
CA MET A 319 -23.76 -7.37 -14.44
C MET A 319 -22.31 -6.99 -14.68
N ILE A 320 -21.42 -7.40 -13.77
CA ILE A 320 -19.98 -7.16 -13.91
C ILE A 320 -19.22 -8.48 -13.83
N GLY A 321 -18.75 -8.93 -14.99
CA GLY A 321 -18.31 -10.30 -15.17
C GLY A 321 -19.49 -11.26 -14.97
N SER A 322 -19.41 -12.11 -13.95
CA SER A 322 -20.44 -13.09 -13.59
C SER A 322 -21.26 -12.69 -12.35
N ARG A 323 -21.01 -11.49 -11.79
CA ARG A 323 -21.69 -11.01 -10.58
C ARG A 323 -22.65 -9.90 -10.93
N GLU A 324 -23.87 -10.03 -10.43
CA GLU A 324 -24.83 -8.94 -10.37
C GLU A 324 -24.47 -8.07 -9.15
N ILE A 325 -24.26 -6.78 -9.38
CA ILE A 325 -23.97 -5.81 -8.32
C ILE A 325 -25.13 -4.82 -8.30
N SER A 326 -25.73 -4.69 -7.12
CA SER A 326 -26.76 -3.69 -6.82
C SER A 326 -26.10 -2.35 -6.52
N PHE A 327 -26.63 -1.27 -7.06
CA PHE A 327 -26.25 0.10 -6.79
C PHE A 327 -27.43 0.83 -6.17
N TYR A 328 -27.17 1.52 -5.06
CA TYR A 328 -28.17 2.22 -4.27
C TYR A 328 -27.82 3.69 -4.17
N LEU A 329 -28.79 4.53 -4.50
CA LEU A 329 -28.81 5.93 -4.10
C LEU A 329 -30.08 6.18 -3.29
N VAL A 330 -29.93 6.39 -1.99
CA VAL A 330 -31.07 6.45 -1.06
C VAL A 330 -30.96 7.67 -0.17
N GLU A 331 -32.03 8.45 -0.15
CA GLU A 331 -32.18 9.60 0.73
C GLU A 331 -32.76 9.17 2.08
N TYR A 332 -32.12 9.59 3.16
CA TYR A 332 -32.58 9.40 4.52
C TYR A 332 -32.79 10.77 5.19
N HIS A 333 -33.67 10.79 6.18
CA HIS A 333 -33.86 11.95 7.05
C HIS A 333 -33.87 11.46 8.50
N ASN A 334 -32.83 11.79 9.26
CA ASN A 334 -32.60 11.33 10.63
C ASN A 334 -32.82 12.44 11.66
#